data_AF-A0A931UBP7-F1
#
_entry.id   AF-A0A931UBP7-F1
#
_cell.length_a   1.000
_cell.length_b   1.000
_cell.length_c   1.000
_cell.angle_alpha   90.00
_cell.angle_beta   90.00
_cell.angle_gamma   90.00
#
_symmetry.space_group_name_H-M   'P 1'
#
loop_
_entity.id
_entity.type
_entity.pdbx_description
1 polymer ?
#
loop_
_entity_poly.entity_id
_entity_poly.type
_entity_poly.pdbx_seq_one_letter_code
_entity_poly.pdbx_strand_id
1 'polypeptide(L)' 'MTRSSRALAEREGGIFILSAPSGAGKTTLISRLLKIFPEMLLSVSYTTRPRRPGEVHGRDYFFVGKEKFAVMRAR' A
#
# COMPACT_ATOMS: atom_id res chain seq x y z
N MET A 1 9.84 11.53 -43.06
CA MET A 1 9.46 12.10 -41.76
C MET A 1 8.76 11.04 -40.93
N THR A 2 9.53 10.33 -40.13
CA THR A 2 9.09 9.16 -39.34
C THR A 2 8.43 9.65 -38.05
N ARG A 3 7.10 9.87 -38.05
CA ARG A 3 6.37 9.90 -36.78
C ARG A 3 6.20 8.46 -36.33
N SER A 4 7.21 8.02 -35.59
CA SER A 4 7.29 6.74 -34.89
C SER A 4 5.95 6.46 -34.21
N SER A 5 5.28 5.43 -34.71
CA SER A 5 4.27 4.65 -34.01
C SER A 5 4.92 4.03 -32.76
N ARG A 6 5.13 4.84 -31.73
CA ARG A 6 5.25 4.28 -30.40
C ARG A 6 3.82 3.92 -30.02
N ALA A 7 3.49 2.64 -30.16
CA ALA A 7 2.35 2.03 -29.50
C ALA A 7 2.17 2.69 -28.13
N LEU A 8 0.94 2.93 -27.73
CA LEU A 8 0.60 3.23 -26.33
C LEU A 8 1.23 2.11 -25.51
N ALA A 9 2.47 2.32 -25.06
CA ALA A 9 3.16 1.37 -24.22
C ALA A 9 2.22 1.21 -23.04
N GLU A 10 1.70 0.00 -22.84
CA GLU A 10 0.95 -0.36 -21.65
C GLU A 10 1.74 0.20 -20.48
N ARG A 11 1.24 1.28 -19.88
CA ARG A 11 2.01 2.00 -18.86
C ARG A 11 2.05 1.05 -17.68
N GLU A 12 3.22 0.47 -17.41
CA GLU A 12 3.45 -0.32 -16.20
C GLU A 12 2.98 0.50 -14.99
N GLY A 13 2.25 -0.14 -14.07
CA GLY A 13 1.72 0.53 -12.89
C GLY A 13 2.83 1.20 -12.07
N GLY A 14 2.56 2.40 -11.55
CA GLY A 14 3.51 3.12 -10.71
C GLY A 14 3.44 2.69 -9.24
N ILE A 15 4.60 2.52 -8.60
CA ILE A 15 4.69 2.32 -7.14
C ILE A 15 5.02 3.65 -6.47
N PHE A 16 4.22 4.03 -5.47
CA PHE A 16 4.43 5.22 -4.68
C PHE A 16 4.80 4.84 -3.24
N ILE A 17 5.86 5.44 -2.70
CA ILE A 17 6.29 5.26 -1.32
C ILE A 17 6.08 6.58 -0.58
N LEU A 18 5.25 6.55 0.47
CA LEU A 18 5.00 7.71 1.33
C LEU A 18 5.52 7.43 2.75
N SER A 19 6.49 8.24 3.17
CA SER A 19 7.04 8.21 4.53
C SER A 19 6.91 9.59 5.18
N ALA A 20 6.54 9.62 6.46
CA ALA A 20 6.43 10.83 7.25
C ALA A 20 6.51 10.49 8.75
N PRO A 21 6.93 11.42 9.63
CA PRO A 21 6.90 11.24 11.07
C PRO A 21 5.48 10.93 11.59
N SER A 22 5.40 10.34 12.79
CA SER A 22 4.11 10.18 13.48
C SER A 22 3.45 11.54 13.68
N GLY A 23 2.13 11.63 13.44
CA GLY A 23 1.36 12.88 13.56
C GLY A 23 1.44 13.82 12.34
N ALA A 24 2.31 13.58 11.35
CA ALA A 24 2.45 14.43 10.16
C ALA A 24 1.29 14.31 9.14
N GLY A 25 0.24 13.53 9.44
CA GLY A 25 -0.95 13.42 8.59
C GLY A 25 -0.86 12.41 7.44
N LYS A 26 0.10 11.47 7.46
CA LYS A 26 0.28 10.43 6.42
C LYS A 26 -1.02 9.69 6.07
N THR A 27 -1.73 9.21 7.09
CA THR A 27 -2.99 8.48 6.91
C THR A 27 -4.07 9.34 6.27
N THR A 28 -4.13 10.62 6.63
CA THR A 28 -5.07 11.59 6.04
C THR A 28 -4.78 11.82 4.57
N LEU A 29 -3.51 11.98 4.20
CA LEU A 29 -3.10 12.15 2.80
C LEU A 29 -3.43 10.91 1.96
N ILE A 30 -3.07 9.71 2.44
CA ILE A 30 -3.40 8.44 1.76
C ILE A 30 -4.91 8.33 1.54
N SER A 31 -5.71 8.61 2.56
CA SER A 31 -7.17 8.53 2.48
C SER A 31 -7.76 9.49 1.45
N ARG A 32 -7.15 10.66 1.25
CA ARG A 32 -7.57 11.62 0.20
C ARG A 32 -7.13 11.16 -1.19
N LEU A 33 -5.89 10.65 -1.32
CA LEU A 33 -5.38 10.15 -2.59
C LEU A 33 -6.24 9.01 -3.15
N LEU A 34 -6.60 8.03 -2.33
CA LEU A 34 -7.45 6.90 -2.74
C LEU A 34 -8.88 7.33 -3.15
N LYS A 35 -9.36 8.50 -2.68
CA LYS A 35 -10.64 9.05 -3.12
C LYS A 35 -10.55 9.79 -4.45
N ILE A 36 -9.41 10.44 -4.71
CA ILE A 36 -9.18 11.22 -5.93
C ILE A 36 -8.79 10.30 -7.10
N PHE A 37 -8.05 9.23 -6.81
CA PHE A 37 -7.54 8.27 -7.78
C PHE A 37 -8.03 6.86 -7.42
N PRO A 38 -9.24 6.47 -7.86
CA PRO A 38 -9.83 5.16 -7.52
C PRO A 38 -9.05 3.97 -8.09
N GLU A 39 -8.19 4.19 -9.07
CA GLU A 39 -7.28 3.20 -9.64
C GLU A 39 -6.05 2.91 -8.75
N MET A 40 -5.76 3.77 -7.76
CA MET A 40 -4.69 3.51 -6.80
C MET A 40 -5.12 2.46 -5.77
N LEU A 41 -4.24 1.49 -5.56
CA LEU A 41 -4.40 0.47 -4.54
C LEU A 41 -3.47 0.73 -3.35
N LEU A 42 -4.01 0.62 -2.14
CA LEU A 42 -3.21 0.66 -0.92
C LEU A 42 -2.61 -0.72 -0.64
N SER A 43 -1.30 -0.77 -0.48
CA SER A 43 -0.61 -1.97 0.03
C SER A 43 -0.82 -2.09 1.55
N VAL A 44 -1.68 -3.03 1.96
CA VAL A 44 -1.93 -3.33 3.38
C VAL A 44 -0.82 -4.23 3.91
N SER A 45 -0.07 -3.72 4.90
CA SER A 45 1.09 -4.42 5.45
C SER A 45 0.70 -5.53 6.44
N TYR A 46 1.62 -6.47 6.67
CA TYR A 46 1.50 -7.47 7.73
C TYR A 46 2.17 -6.97 9.02
N THR A 47 1.64 -7.37 10.17
CA THR A 47 2.25 -7.05 11.47
C THR A 47 2.03 -8.15 12.49
N THR A 48 2.99 -8.30 13.42
CA THR A 48 2.90 -9.23 14.56
C THR A 48 2.41 -8.59 15.84
N ARG A 49 2.18 -7.26 15.85
CA ARG A 49 1.63 -6.59 17.03
C ARG A 49 0.14 -6.93 17.21
N PRO A 50 -0.38 -6.88 18.44
CA PRO A 50 -1.81 -6.94 18.66
C PRO A 50 -2.55 -5.78 17.98
N ARG A 51 -3.78 -6.08 17.54
CA ARG A 51 -4.73 -5.10 17.01
C ARG A 51 -5.17 -4.15 18.13
N ARG A 52 -5.17 -2.85 17.87
CA ARG A 52 -5.73 -1.82 18.78
C ARG A 52 -7.26 -1.72 18.61
N PRO A 53 -7.99 -1.18 19.59
CA PRO A 53 -9.42 -0.89 19.43
C PRO A 53 -9.69 -0.07 18.15
N GLY A 54 -10.69 -0.46 17.37
CA GLY A 54 -11.08 0.21 16.12
C GLY A 54 -10.32 -0.21 14.85
N GLU A 55 -9.15 -0.86 14.98
CA GLU A 55 -8.42 -1.40 13.82
C GLU A 55 -9.14 -2.63 13.25
N VAL A 56 -9.00 -2.89 11.96
CA VAL A 56 -9.65 -3.99 11.24
C VAL A 56 -8.61 -4.79 10.46
N HIS A 57 -8.64 -6.12 10.63
CA HIS A 57 -7.77 -7.04 9.91
C HIS A 57 -8.04 -6.97 8.39
N GLY A 58 -6.99 -6.85 7.59
CA GLY A 58 -7.08 -6.71 6.13
C GLY A 58 -7.41 -5.31 5.63
N ARG A 59 -7.70 -4.35 6.53
CA ARG A 59 -7.85 -2.93 6.20
C ARG A 59 -6.65 -2.12 6.70
N ASP A 60 -6.38 -2.18 8.00
CA ASP A 60 -5.30 -1.41 8.62
C ASP A 60 -3.97 -2.17 8.54
N TYR A 61 -4.02 -3.46 8.89
CA TYR A 61 -2.94 -4.43 8.73
C TYR A 61 -3.53 -5.83 8.57
N PHE A 62 -2.76 -6.73 7.97
CA PHE A 62 -2.92 -8.16 8.22
C PHE A 62 -2.22 -8.52 9.54
N PHE A 63 -3.01 -8.63 10.60
CA PHE A 63 -2.53 -9.05 11.92
C PHE A 63 -2.28 -10.56 11.92
N VAL A 64 -1.03 -10.99 12.09
CA VAL A 64 -0.61 -12.40 12.09
C VAL A 64 0.26 -12.70 13.32
N GLY A 65 0.30 -13.98 13.73
CA GLY A 65 1.22 -14.41 14.80
C GLY A 65 2.70 -14.37 14.36
N LYS A 66 3.62 -14.33 15.34
CA LYS A 66 5.07 -14.34 15.08
C LYS A 66 5.52 -15.54 14.25
N GLU A 67 4.99 -16.72 14.55
CA GLU A 67 5.29 -17.96 13.82
C GLU A 67 4.86 -17.86 12.35
N LYS A 68 3.62 -17.44 12.09
CA LYS A 68 3.12 -17.24 10.72
C LYS A 68 3.95 -16.21 9.96
N PHE A 69 4.33 -15.11 10.60
CA PHE A 69 5.17 -14.08 10.00
C PHE A 69 6.58 -14.61 9.67
N ALA A 70 7.16 -15.45 10.53
CA ALA A 70 8.45 -16.10 10.29
C ALA A 70 8.40 -17.02 9.06
N VAL A 71 7.33 -17.80 8.90
CA VAL A 71 7.11 -18.63 7.70
C VAL A 71 7.00 -17.78 6.43
N MET A 72 6.33 -16.62 6.50
CA MET A 72 6.19 -15.72 5.34
C MET A 72 7.51 -15.10 4.90
N ARG A 73 8.41 -14.79 5.86
CA ARG A 73 9.75 -14.24 5.58
C ARG A 73 10.72 -15.21 4.93
N ALA A 74 10.51 -16.51 5.12
CA ALA A 74 11.39 -17.57 4.63
C ALA A 74 11.05 -18.03 3.20
N ARG A 75 10.05 -17.41 2.57
CA ARG A 75 9.65 -17.61 1.18
C ARG A 75 10.22 -16.51 0.32
#